data_AF-A0A7J6T0S7-F1
#
_entry.id   AF-A0A7J6T0S7-F1
#
_cell.length_a   1.000
_cell.length_b   1.000
_cell.length_c   1.000
_cell.angle_alpha   90.00
_cell.angle_beta   90.00
_cell.angle_gamma   90.00
#
_symmetry.space_group_name_H-M   'P 1'
#
loop_
_entity.id
_entity.type
_entity.pdbx_description
1 polymer ?
#
loop_
_entity_poly.entity_id
_entity_poly.type
_entity_poly.pdbx_seq_one_letter_code
_entity_poly.pdbx_strand_id
1 'polypeptide(L)'
;LLQRLLDPGTAPGVDVYQGCKVDYPGRQVSKDNVKRVLTGDAGPFGRKVLNSTDNDYVFIYFVDHGGENHLELPREFIYKRELRSWLETMADKKMYKKLVFYVEACDSGSMFDGLEPIPNQYYVTASRPYENSYATYCGSHNPMSDMVGSRWMGTCLGDLFSVNWMEDEDAQGDGSETLQMQYERVKNKTLSNVTQYGDTTWTGDLTDEFMGNREGRKLALLGDRMLGSELAAEDVLRKFFPRQSKSGTGVEAAEKERLHEVRKISSIPSSMVPIHNAYLGIEEGLS
;
A
#
# COMPACT_ATOMS: atom_id res chain seq x y z
N LEU A 1 6.61 -4.56 13.35
CA LEU A 1 5.92 -3.76 14.41
C LEU A 1 4.73 -4.55 14.96
N LEU A 2 4.87 -5.86 15.21
CA LEU A 2 3.79 -6.75 15.63
C LEU A 2 4.40 -7.84 16.53
N GLN A 3 3.64 -8.46 17.43
CA GLN A 3 4.15 -9.51 18.31
C GLN A 3 3.20 -10.72 18.27
N ARG A 4 3.67 -11.82 17.64
CA ARG A 4 3.21 -13.24 17.69
C ARG A 4 1.80 -13.54 17.16
N LEU A 5 1.46 -14.69 16.55
CA LEU A 5 2.12 -15.91 16.03
C LEU A 5 0.98 -16.71 15.34
N LEU A 6 1.37 -17.66 14.47
CA LEU A 6 0.68 -18.90 14.06
C LEU A 6 0.03 -18.92 12.67
N ASP A 7 0.32 -20.05 12.00
CA ASP A 7 -0.21 -20.64 10.76
C ASP A 7 -1.15 -19.81 9.86
N PRO A 8 -0.89 -19.74 8.54
CA PRO A 8 -1.77 -19.07 7.58
C PRO A 8 -3.10 -19.84 7.55
N GLY A 9 -4.09 -19.30 8.25
CA GLY A 9 -5.43 -19.89 8.38
C GLY A 9 -5.86 -20.29 9.80
N THR A 10 -5.05 -20.07 10.85
CA THR A 10 -5.48 -20.36 12.23
C THR A 10 -5.22 -19.26 13.26
N ALA A 11 -4.35 -18.28 12.99
CA ALA A 11 -4.23 -17.09 13.84
C ALA A 11 -5.05 -15.93 13.27
N PRO A 12 -5.80 -15.21 14.11
CA PRO A 12 -6.47 -14.01 13.67
C PRO A 12 -5.45 -12.90 13.36
N GLY A 13 -5.77 -12.07 12.37
CA GLY A 13 -4.99 -10.87 12.07
C GLY A 13 -4.82 -9.99 13.31
N VAL A 14 -3.72 -9.24 13.32
CA VAL A 14 -3.33 -8.33 14.40
C VAL A 14 -3.66 -6.89 14.04
N ASP A 15 -4.00 -6.08 15.03
CA ASP A 15 -4.25 -4.65 14.83
C ASP A 15 -2.95 -3.92 14.43
N VAL A 16 -2.96 -3.31 13.24
CA VAL A 16 -1.87 -2.49 12.69
C VAL A 16 -2.18 -1.00 12.71
N TYR A 17 -3.34 -0.60 13.22
CA TYR A 17 -3.77 0.79 13.32
C TYR A 17 -3.20 1.48 14.57
N GLN A 18 -3.11 0.74 15.68
CA GLN A 18 -2.62 1.30 16.93
C GLN A 18 -1.21 1.88 16.78
N GLY A 19 -1.07 3.18 17.06
CA GLY A 19 0.21 3.90 17.00
C GLY A 19 0.53 4.53 15.65
N CYS A 20 -0.30 4.32 14.61
CA CYS A 20 -0.15 5.03 13.35
C CYS A 20 -0.28 6.55 13.54
N LYS A 21 0.65 7.29 12.93
CA LYS A 21 0.62 8.76 12.91
C LYS A 21 -0.10 9.22 11.64
N VAL A 22 -1.31 9.76 11.80
CA VAL A 22 -2.11 10.24 10.66
C VAL A 22 -1.83 11.72 10.42
N ASP A 23 -0.93 12.01 9.48
CA ASP A 23 -0.54 13.39 9.15
C ASP A 23 -1.55 14.12 8.22
N TYR A 24 -2.24 13.36 7.35
CA TYR A 24 -3.18 13.87 6.35
C TYR A 24 -4.45 12.99 6.29
N PRO A 25 -5.47 13.22 7.14
CA PRO A 25 -6.69 12.42 7.13
C PRO A 25 -7.72 12.85 6.09
N GLY A 26 -8.52 11.90 5.59
CA GLY A 26 -9.74 12.16 4.82
C GLY A 26 -9.50 13.02 3.57
N ARG A 27 -10.18 14.16 3.46
CA ARG A 27 -10.06 15.09 2.32
C ARG A 27 -8.66 15.70 2.16
N GLN A 28 -7.78 15.52 3.14
CA GLN A 28 -6.41 16.00 3.09
C GLN A 28 -5.49 15.03 2.33
N VAL A 29 -5.95 13.80 2.03
CA VAL A 29 -5.32 12.93 1.04
C VAL A 29 -5.67 13.47 -0.34
N SER A 30 -4.92 14.49 -0.77
CA SER A 30 -5.10 15.20 -2.02
C SER A 30 -3.80 15.27 -2.80
N LYS A 31 -3.90 15.43 -4.12
CA LYS A 31 -2.77 15.55 -5.03
C LYS A 31 -1.85 16.71 -4.64
N ASP A 32 -2.42 17.86 -4.27
CA ASP A 32 -1.64 19.03 -3.84
C ASP A 32 -0.81 18.71 -2.58
N ASN A 33 -1.40 18.02 -1.61
CA ASN A 33 -0.67 17.63 -0.40
C ASN A 33 0.40 16.57 -0.68
N VAL A 34 0.14 15.58 -1.55
CA VAL A 34 1.16 14.61 -1.98
C VAL A 34 2.33 15.32 -2.63
N LYS A 35 2.06 16.22 -3.59
CA LYS A 35 3.09 17.06 -4.23
C LYS A 35 3.91 17.84 -3.19
N ARG A 36 3.24 18.52 -2.26
CA ARG A 36 3.88 19.32 -1.20
C ARG A 36 4.76 18.46 -0.29
N VAL A 37 4.28 17.28 0.11
CA VAL A 37 5.06 16.35 0.93
C VAL A 37 6.33 15.93 0.22
N LEU A 38 6.22 15.48 -1.03
CA LEU A 38 7.38 15.03 -1.82
C LEU A 38 8.37 16.15 -2.08
N THR A 39 7.86 17.34 -2.43
CA THR A 39 8.72 18.49 -2.78
C THR A 39 9.16 19.33 -1.60
N GLY A 40 8.81 18.94 -0.36
CA GLY A 40 9.22 19.64 0.86
C GLY A 40 8.64 21.06 0.99
N ASP A 41 7.40 21.26 0.54
CA ASP A 41 6.66 22.52 0.69
C ASP A 41 5.64 22.41 1.83
N ALA A 42 6.04 22.85 3.04
CA ALA A 42 5.19 22.86 4.22
C ALA A 42 3.95 23.78 4.09
N GLY A 43 3.93 24.65 3.08
CA GLY A 43 2.89 25.66 2.89
C GLY A 43 2.84 26.69 4.04
N PRO A 44 1.86 27.61 3.99
CA PRO A 44 1.78 28.72 4.94
C PRO A 44 1.45 28.29 6.38
N PHE A 45 0.93 27.08 6.57
CA PHE A 45 0.52 26.55 7.87
C PHE A 45 1.52 25.57 8.49
N GLY A 46 2.71 25.39 7.88
CA GLY A 46 3.77 24.56 8.45
C GLY A 46 3.40 23.09 8.57
N ARG A 47 2.79 22.51 7.53
CA ARG A 47 2.43 21.08 7.54
C ARG A 47 3.67 20.19 7.47
N LYS A 48 3.56 18.97 7.99
CA LYS A 48 4.62 17.98 7.92
C LYS A 48 4.84 17.53 6.48
N VAL A 49 6.05 17.73 5.98
CA VAL A 49 6.50 17.34 4.63
C VAL A 49 7.87 16.68 4.75
N LEU A 50 8.40 16.14 3.64
CA LEU A 50 9.81 15.73 3.63
C LEU A 50 10.69 16.96 3.86
N ASN A 51 11.53 16.88 4.89
CA ASN A 51 12.57 17.85 5.19
C ASN A 51 13.95 17.18 5.16
N SER A 52 14.12 16.27 4.21
CA SER A 52 15.32 15.48 3.97
C SER A 52 16.34 16.25 3.12
N THR A 53 17.59 15.82 3.20
CA THR A 53 18.78 16.40 2.59
C THR A 53 19.50 15.38 1.72
N ASP A 54 20.61 15.77 1.10
CA ASP A 54 21.46 14.89 0.29
C ASP A 54 22.18 13.80 1.07
N ASN A 55 22.03 13.77 2.40
CA ASN A 55 22.58 12.73 3.26
C ASN A 55 21.52 11.71 3.72
N ASP A 56 20.23 11.96 3.44
CA ASP A 56 19.13 11.17 3.97
C ASP A 56 18.65 10.09 2.99
N TYR A 57 18.24 8.96 3.53
CA TYR A 57 17.57 7.90 2.77
C TYR A 57 16.05 8.14 2.82
N VAL A 58 15.39 8.09 1.67
CA VAL A 58 13.95 8.32 1.56
C VAL A 58 13.26 7.06 1.08
N PHE A 59 12.29 6.58 1.84
CA PHE A 59 11.38 5.52 1.44
C PHE A 59 9.98 6.06 1.23
N ILE A 60 9.40 5.78 0.06
CA ILE A 60 8.03 6.12 -0.30
C ILE A 60 7.30 4.81 -0.59
N TYR A 61 6.09 4.68 -0.08
CA TYR A 61 5.19 3.57 -0.38
C TYR A 61 3.81 4.12 -0.73
N PHE A 62 3.32 3.72 -1.90
CA PHE A 62 1.97 4.01 -2.37
C PHE A 62 1.17 2.71 -2.47
N VAL A 63 -0.07 2.73 -2.02
CA VAL A 63 -1.01 1.61 -2.10
C VAL A 63 -2.42 2.12 -2.35
N ASP A 64 -2.95 1.80 -3.52
CA ASP A 64 -4.33 2.03 -3.92
C ASP A 64 -4.60 1.32 -5.27
N HIS A 65 -5.68 1.68 -5.93
CA HIS A 65 -5.91 1.47 -7.34
C HIS A 65 -4.96 2.29 -8.22
N GLY A 66 -4.86 1.85 -9.46
CA GLY A 66 -4.19 2.56 -10.53
C GLY A 66 -4.72 2.09 -11.87
N GLY A 67 -4.28 2.77 -12.91
CA GLY A 67 -4.53 2.38 -14.28
C GLY A 67 -3.41 2.92 -15.16
N GLU A 68 -3.57 2.78 -16.47
CA GLU A 68 -2.52 3.19 -17.40
C GLU A 68 -2.09 4.64 -17.16
N ASN A 69 -0.82 4.83 -16.81
CA ASN A 69 -0.17 6.12 -16.54
C ASN A 69 -0.79 6.98 -15.42
N HIS A 70 -1.50 6.39 -14.45
CA HIS A 70 -1.97 7.13 -13.27
C HIS A 70 -2.14 6.27 -12.02
N LEU A 71 -2.05 6.93 -10.86
CA LEU A 71 -2.36 6.38 -9.55
C LEU A 71 -3.61 7.07 -8.99
N GLU A 72 -4.46 6.32 -8.28
CA GLU A 72 -5.69 6.84 -7.72
C GLU A 72 -5.49 7.37 -6.29
N LEU A 73 -5.97 8.58 -6.03
CA LEU A 73 -6.26 9.06 -4.68
C LEU A 73 -7.76 8.95 -4.45
N PRO A 74 -8.26 9.06 -3.20
CA PRO A 74 -9.69 8.90 -2.91
C PRO A 74 -10.65 9.79 -3.72
N ARG A 75 -10.15 10.88 -4.35
CA ARG A 75 -10.96 11.86 -5.11
C ARG A 75 -10.26 12.42 -6.35
N GLU A 76 -9.02 12.02 -6.62
CA GLU A 76 -8.16 12.64 -7.63
C GLU A 76 -7.23 11.60 -8.25
N PHE A 77 -6.59 11.92 -9.36
CA PHE A 77 -5.55 11.09 -9.97
C PHE A 77 -4.21 11.81 -9.95
N ILE A 78 -3.15 11.06 -9.67
CA ILE A 78 -1.77 11.45 -9.89
C ILE A 78 -1.33 10.85 -11.23
N TYR A 79 -1.16 11.67 -12.25
CA TYR A 79 -0.70 11.19 -13.56
C TYR A 79 0.82 11.01 -13.59
N LYS A 80 1.29 10.06 -14.41
CA LYS A 80 2.71 9.76 -14.65
C LYS A 80 3.61 10.99 -14.80
N ARG A 81 3.20 11.95 -15.64
CA ARG A 81 3.97 13.18 -15.88
C ARG A 81 4.04 14.09 -14.64
N GLU A 82 2.96 14.15 -13.86
CA GLU A 82 2.93 14.93 -12.62
C GLU A 82 3.87 14.30 -11.59
N LEU A 83 3.74 13.00 -11.35
CA LEU A 83 4.61 12.28 -10.42
C LEU A 83 6.08 12.42 -10.81
N ARG A 84 6.39 12.23 -12.11
CA ARG A 84 7.72 12.40 -12.65
C ARG A 84 8.31 13.78 -12.33
N SER A 85 7.54 14.84 -12.56
CA SER A 85 8.00 16.21 -12.29
C SER A 85 8.31 16.45 -10.80
N TRP A 86 7.58 15.80 -9.88
CA TRP A 86 7.82 15.94 -8.45
C TRP A 86 9.06 15.17 -8.01
N LEU A 87 9.28 13.97 -8.55
CA LEU A 87 10.48 13.18 -8.31
C LEU A 87 11.74 13.89 -8.86
N GLU A 88 11.64 14.55 -10.01
CA GLU A 88 12.72 15.41 -10.54
C GLU A 88 12.97 16.62 -9.63
N THR A 89 11.90 17.25 -9.13
CA THR A 89 12.03 18.35 -8.16
C THR A 89 12.75 17.91 -6.89
N MET A 90 12.51 16.69 -6.39
CA MET A 90 13.24 16.15 -5.24
C MET A 90 14.75 16.02 -5.53
N ALA A 91 15.11 15.59 -6.74
CA ALA A 91 16.50 15.48 -7.19
C ALA A 91 17.17 16.85 -7.28
N ASP A 92 16.51 17.81 -7.92
CA ASP A 92 17.00 19.18 -8.10
C ASP A 92 17.22 19.89 -6.75
N LYS A 93 16.31 19.64 -5.80
CA LYS A 93 16.40 20.17 -4.43
C LYS A 93 17.35 19.37 -3.53
N LYS A 94 18.00 18.31 -4.04
CA LYS A 94 18.91 17.45 -3.28
C LYS A 94 18.28 16.91 -2.00
N MET A 95 17.07 16.38 -2.11
CA MET A 95 16.26 15.94 -0.96
C MET A 95 16.52 14.50 -0.53
N TYR A 96 17.52 13.82 -1.10
CA TYR A 96 17.86 12.46 -0.74
C TYR A 96 19.29 12.14 -1.17
N LYS A 97 19.94 11.25 -0.42
CA LYS A 97 21.12 10.48 -0.84
C LYS A 97 20.70 9.39 -1.81
N LYS A 98 19.70 8.59 -1.41
CA LYS A 98 19.04 7.55 -2.20
C LYS A 98 17.55 7.51 -1.85
N LEU A 99 16.73 7.20 -2.85
CA LEU A 99 15.28 7.11 -2.72
C LEU A 99 14.79 5.76 -3.23
N VAL A 100 13.94 5.10 -2.45
CA VAL A 100 13.21 3.89 -2.85
C VAL A 100 11.72 4.21 -2.87
N PHE A 101 11.03 3.83 -3.95
CA PHE A 101 9.59 3.97 -4.08
C PHE A 101 8.91 2.64 -4.43
N TYR A 102 8.10 2.12 -3.51
CA TYR A 102 7.27 0.95 -3.75
C TYR A 102 5.84 1.38 -4.13
N VAL A 103 5.30 0.79 -5.19
CA VAL A 103 3.97 1.13 -5.73
C VAL A 103 3.13 -0.13 -5.87
N GLU A 104 2.14 -0.26 -4.98
CA GLU A 104 1.04 -1.20 -5.09
C GLU A 104 -0.13 -0.53 -5.83
N ALA A 105 -0.34 -0.97 -7.08
CA ALA A 105 -1.50 -0.61 -7.90
C ALA A 105 -1.55 -1.49 -9.16
N CYS A 106 -2.74 -1.62 -9.75
CA CYS A 106 -2.87 -2.05 -11.15
C CYS A 106 -2.08 -1.10 -12.06
N ASP A 107 -1.52 -1.64 -13.15
CA ASP A 107 -0.72 -0.89 -14.12
C ASP A 107 0.44 -0.09 -13.52
N SER A 108 0.90 -0.42 -12.31
CA SER A 108 1.90 0.38 -11.57
C SER A 108 3.21 0.54 -12.35
N GLY A 109 3.63 -0.49 -13.11
CA GLY A 109 4.78 -0.40 -14.01
C GLY A 109 4.66 0.70 -15.07
N SER A 110 3.46 1.02 -15.52
CA SER A 110 3.23 2.08 -16.52
C SER A 110 3.67 3.47 -16.02
N MET A 111 3.72 3.69 -14.71
CA MET A 111 4.18 4.95 -14.11
C MET A 111 5.65 5.25 -14.41
N PHE A 112 6.47 4.22 -14.65
CA PHE A 112 7.91 4.36 -14.84
C PHE A 112 8.40 3.85 -16.20
N ASP A 113 7.58 3.06 -16.90
CA ASP A 113 7.95 2.47 -18.19
C ASP A 113 8.36 3.53 -19.24
N GLY A 114 9.46 3.27 -19.94
CA GLY A 114 10.01 4.20 -20.94
C GLY A 114 10.52 5.54 -20.41
N LEU A 115 10.68 5.73 -19.09
CA LEU A 115 11.31 6.91 -18.51
C LEU A 115 12.79 6.66 -18.21
N GLU A 116 13.64 7.65 -18.52
CA GLU A 116 15.04 7.64 -18.12
C GLU A 116 15.17 7.66 -16.59
N PRO A 117 16.10 6.90 -15.99
CA PRO A 117 16.33 6.92 -14.55
C PRO A 117 16.62 8.32 -14.01
N ILE A 118 16.07 8.64 -12.83
CA ILE A 118 16.53 9.77 -12.03
C ILE A 118 17.67 9.24 -11.16
N PRO A 119 18.84 9.92 -11.10
CA PRO A 119 19.97 9.44 -10.30
C PRO A 119 19.57 9.13 -8.86
N ASN A 120 20.03 7.98 -8.36
CA ASN A 120 19.78 7.50 -7.00
C ASN A 120 18.30 7.31 -6.62
N GLN A 121 17.39 7.15 -7.59
CA GLN A 121 16.01 6.74 -7.32
C GLN A 121 15.74 5.34 -7.89
N TYR A 122 15.29 4.42 -7.02
CA TYR A 122 14.93 3.04 -7.36
C TYR A 122 13.44 2.81 -7.11
N TYR A 123 12.77 2.15 -8.05
CA TYR A 123 11.32 1.94 -7.96
C TYR A 123 10.98 0.46 -8.12
N VAL A 124 10.02 -0.02 -7.33
CA VAL A 124 9.46 -1.38 -7.43
C VAL A 124 7.94 -1.27 -7.54
N THR A 125 7.38 -2.00 -8.49
CA THR A 125 5.96 -1.94 -8.85
C THR A 125 5.33 -3.32 -8.72
N ALA A 126 4.10 -3.37 -8.21
CA ALA A 126 3.36 -4.60 -8.01
C ALA A 126 3.05 -5.34 -9.32
N SER A 127 2.91 -4.62 -10.43
CA SER A 127 2.56 -5.18 -11.73
C SER A 127 3.30 -4.47 -12.87
N ARG A 128 3.40 -5.12 -14.03
CA ARG A 128 3.89 -4.48 -15.26
C ARG A 128 2.78 -3.59 -15.88
N PRO A 129 3.07 -2.81 -16.94
CA PRO A 129 2.02 -2.12 -17.69
C PRO A 129 0.97 -3.11 -18.24
N TYR A 130 -0.30 -2.73 -18.23
CA TYR A 130 -1.45 -3.53 -18.68
C TYR A 130 -1.68 -4.81 -17.87
N GLU A 131 -1.39 -4.75 -16.56
CA GLU A 131 -1.56 -5.88 -15.65
C GLU A 131 -2.13 -5.42 -14.30
N ASN A 132 -3.11 -6.17 -13.80
CA ASN A 132 -3.69 -5.98 -12.48
C ASN A 132 -2.73 -6.39 -11.36
N SER A 133 -2.82 -5.68 -10.23
CA SER A 133 -2.35 -6.22 -8.95
C SER A 133 -3.45 -7.04 -8.27
N TYR A 134 -3.08 -7.72 -7.18
CA TYR A 134 -3.96 -8.69 -6.52
C TYR A 134 -4.14 -8.32 -5.05
N ALA A 135 -5.39 -8.29 -4.58
CA ALA A 135 -5.73 -8.32 -3.17
C ALA A 135 -5.48 -9.74 -2.60
N THR A 136 -5.28 -9.84 -1.30
CA THR A 136 -5.11 -11.09 -0.55
C THR A 136 -5.80 -10.98 0.82
N TYR A 137 -5.81 -12.08 1.58
CA TYR A 137 -6.51 -12.16 2.86
C TYR A 137 -8.00 -11.81 2.74
N CYS A 138 -8.63 -12.38 1.71
CA CYS A 138 -10.02 -12.15 1.38
C CYS A 138 -10.91 -13.27 1.95
N GLY A 139 -11.90 -12.93 2.77
CA GLY A 139 -12.82 -13.89 3.41
C GLY A 139 -13.66 -14.75 2.46
N SER A 140 -13.73 -14.35 1.19
CA SER A 140 -14.57 -15.00 0.17
C SER A 140 -14.17 -16.44 -0.19
N HIS A 141 -12.95 -16.85 0.12
CA HIS A 141 -12.43 -18.21 -0.13
C HIS A 141 -12.23 -19.01 1.17
N ASN A 142 -11.85 -18.31 2.24
CA ASN A 142 -11.75 -18.87 3.58
C ASN A 142 -12.26 -17.79 4.57
N PRO A 143 -13.36 -18.03 5.31
CA PRO A 143 -13.92 -17.06 6.26
C PRO A 143 -12.98 -16.68 7.42
N MET A 144 -11.88 -17.41 7.62
CA MET A 144 -10.82 -17.05 8.58
C MET A 144 -9.83 -16.04 8.02
N SER A 145 -9.76 -15.87 6.69
CA SER A 145 -8.78 -15.00 6.05
C SER A 145 -9.06 -13.50 6.25
N ASP A 146 -10.30 -13.12 6.56
CA ASP A 146 -10.67 -11.73 6.85
C ASP A 146 -11.10 -11.52 8.31
N MET A 147 -10.55 -12.33 9.22
CA MET A 147 -10.74 -12.12 10.66
C MET A 147 -9.58 -11.35 11.29
N VAL A 148 -9.91 -10.33 12.09
CA VAL A 148 -8.97 -9.63 12.99
C VAL A 148 -9.45 -9.82 14.43
N GLY A 149 -8.62 -10.44 15.27
CA GLY A 149 -9.09 -11.01 16.53
C GLY A 149 -10.29 -11.96 16.33
N SER A 150 -11.40 -11.69 17.01
CA SER A 150 -12.66 -12.43 16.87
C SER A 150 -13.68 -11.74 15.94
N ARG A 151 -13.25 -10.78 15.11
CA ARG A 151 -14.12 -9.94 14.29
C ARG A 151 -13.99 -10.29 12.82
N TRP A 152 -15.11 -10.56 12.17
CA TRP A 152 -15.21 -10.74 10.72
C TRP A 152 -15.29 -9.39 10.02
N MET A 153 -14.41 -9.15 9.03
CA MET A 153 -14.31 -7.86 8.36
C MET A 153 -15.11 -7.76 7.07
N GLY A 154 -15.38 -8.88 6.40
CA GLY A 154 -16.14 -8.92 5.15
C GLY A 154 -15.46 -8.16 4.01
N THR A 155 -14.12 -8.20 3.95
CA THR A 155 -13.31 -7.53 2.92
C THR A 155 -11.95 -8.24 2.77
N CYS A 156 -11.10 -7.79 1.86
CA CYS A 156 -9.70 -8.22 1.80
C CYS A 156 -8.86 -7.39 2.78
N LEU A 157 -7.92 -8.02 3.49
CA LEU A 157 -7.10 -7.35 4.50
C LEU A 157 -5.73 -6.87 4.01
N GLY A 158 -5.36 -7.17 2.77
CA GLY A 158 -4.13 -6.63 2.19
C GLY A 158 -4.04 -6.83 0.69
N ASP A 159 -2.94 -6.36 0.13
CA ASP A 159 -2.59 -6.50 -1.29
C ASP A 159 -1.32 -7.33 -1.42
N LEU A 160 -1.31 -8.28 -2.36
CA LEU A 160 -0.36 -9.39 -2.42
C LEU A 160 1.10 -8.93 -2.50
N PHE A 161 1.42 -7.98 -3.38
CA PHE A 161 2.77 -7.42 -3.43
C PHE A 161 3.13 -6.76 -2.11
N SER A 162 2.20 -5.96 -1.56
CA SER A 162 2.37 -5.22 -0.32
C SER A 162 2.67 -6.11 0.88
N VAL A 163 1.82 -7.11 1.13
CA VAL A 163 2.02 -8.03 2.24
C VAL A 163 3.27 -8.89 2.05
N ASN A 164 3.65 -9.22 0.81
CA ASN A 164 4.84 -10.03 0.54
C ASN A 164 6.11 -9.32 0.97
N TRP A 165 6.26 -8.02 0.67
CA TRP A 165 7.46 -7.27 1.11
C TRP A 165 7.39 -6.93 2.60
N MET A 166 6.21 -6.55 3.13
CA MET A 166 6.07 -6.22 4.56
C MET A 166 6.32 -7.43 5.47
N GLU A 167 5.83 -8.61 5.11
CA GLU A 167 6.02 -9.84 5.88
C GLU A 167 7.44 -10.38 5.74
N ASP A 168 8.08 -10.22 4.58
CA ASP A 168 9.50 -10.54 4.41
C ASP A 168 10.36 -9.68 5.32
N GLU A 169 10.13 -8.36 5.29
CA GLU A 169 10.76 -7.39 6.18
C GLU A 169 10.52 -7.66 7.68
N ASP A 170 9.34 -8.13 8.10
CA ASP A 170 9.07 -8.50 9.49
C ASP A 170 9.76 -9.83 9.89
N ALA A 171 10.07 -10.69 8.91
CA ALA A 171 10.72 -11.97 9.12
C ALA A 171 12.26 -11.89 9.12
N GLN A 172 12.81 -11.00 8.30
CA GLN A 172 14.23 -10.69 8.30
C GLN A 172 14.56 -9.88 9.55
N GLY A 173 15.57 -10.34 10.30
CA GLY A 173 15.92 -9.74 11.59
C GLY A 173 17.42 -9.73 11.87
N ASP A 174 18.24 -10.10 10.89
CA ASP A 174 19.71 -10.06 10.97
C ASP A 174 20.31 -8.85 10.21
N GLY A 175 19.47 -8.00 9.63
CA GLY A 175 19.88 -6.78 8.91
C GLY A 175 20.72 -7.05 7.65
N SER A 176 20.67 -8.26 7.09
CA SER A 176 21.51 -8.67 5.96
C SER A 176 20.81 -8.61 4.59
N GLU A 177 19.51 -8.37 4.56
CA GLU A 177 18.73 -8.36 3.33
C GLU A 177 18.99 -7.11 2.49
N THR A 178 19.31 -7.32 1.21
CA THR A 178 19.45 -6.24 0.24
C THR A 178 18.14 -5.97 -0.50
N LEU A 179 18.00 -4.77 -1.08
CA LEU A 179 16.86 -4.42 -1.93
C LEU A 179 16.67 -5.44 -3.07
N GLN A 180 17.76 -5.93 -3.68
CA GLN A 180 17.71 -6.93 -4.74
C GLN A 180 17.20 -8.28 -4.22
N MET A 181 17.66 -8.72 -3.03
CA MET A 181 17.20 -9.97 -2.43
C MET A 181 15.70 -9.93 -2.16
N GLN A 182 15.22 -8.84 -1.54
CA GLN A 182 13.81 -8.63 -1.28
C GLN A 182 12.99 -8.60 -2.57
N TYR A 183 13.44 -7.85 -3.59
CA TYR A 183 12.76 -7.82 -4.89
C TYR A 183 12.57 -9.21 -5.49
N GLU A 184 13.60 -10.06 -5.50
CA GLU A 184 13.48 -11.43 -6.02
C GLU A 184 12.54 -12.29 -5.18
N ARG A 185 12.55 -12.16 -3.84
CA ARG A 185 11.61 -12.86 -2.96
C ARG A 185 10.17 -12.45 -3.22
N VAL A 186 9.91 -11.14 -3.26
CA VAL A 186 8.59 -10.56 -3.48
C VAL A 186 8.07 -10.91 -4.86
N LYS A 187 8.91 -10.83 -5.89
CA LYS A 187 8.58 -11.24 -7.26
C LYS A 187 8.18 -12.71 -7.36
N ASN A 188 8.89 -13.60 -6.66
CA ASN A 188 8.57 -15.03 -6.68
C ASN A 188 7.30 -15.39 -5.90
N LYS A 189 6.87 -14.55 -4.94
CA LYS A 189 5.68 -14.78 -4.11
C LYS A 189 4.43 -14.03 -4.62
N THR A 190 4.58 -13.14 -5.59
CA THR A 190 3.50 -12.29 -6.11
C THR A 190 2.98 -12.86 -7.43
N LEU A 191 1.66 -12.88 -7.62
CA LEU A 191 1.03 -13.44 -8.82
C LEU A 191 1.23 -12.57 -10.07
N SER A 192 1.25 -11.24 -9.92
CA SER A 192 1.55 -10.29 -10.98
C SER A 192 3.06 -10.19 -11.25
N ASN A 193 3.43 -9.62 -12.39
CA ASN A 193 4.81 -9.37 -12.75
C ASN A 193 5.38 -8.15 -12.02
N VAL A 194 5.87 -8.38 -10.79
CA VAL A 194 6.64 -7.38 -10.03
C VAL A 194 7.83 -6.91 -10.86
N THR A 195 7.93 -5.60 -11.06
CA THR A 195 8.91 -4.99 -11.97
C THR A 195 9.69 -3.90 -11.26
N GLN A 196 10.98 -3.78 -11.58
CA GLN A 196 11.87 -2.76 -11.06
C GLN A 196 12.25 -1.72 -12.13
N TYR A 197 12.40 -0.47 -11.72
CA TYR A 197 12.74 0.68 -12.57
C TYR A 197 13.73 1.63 -11.86
N GLY A 198 14.21 2.63 -12.60
CA GLY A 198 15.12 3.64 -12.07
C GLY A 198 16.58 3.18 -12.04
N ASP A 199 17.33 3.65 -11.05
CA ASP A 199 18.74 3.36 -10.89
C ASP A 199 18.95 2.06 -10.11
N THR A 200 19.14 0.96 -10.84
CA THR A 200 19.33 -0.37 -10.25
C THR A 200 20.79 -0.66 -9.87
N THR A 201 21.71 0.30 -10.01
CA THR A 201 23.15 0.05 -9.81
C THR A 201 23.53 -0.17 -8.34
N TRP A 202 22.63 0.17 -7.41
CA TRP A 202 22.84 0.09 -5.98
C TRP A 202 21.79 -0.75 -5.24
N THR A 203 21.06 -1.64 -5.94
CA THR A 203 20.12 -2.57 -5.27
C THR A 203 20.81 -3.59 -4.36
N GLY A 204 22.15 -3.58 -4.29
CA GLY A 204 22.94 -4.27 -3.26
C GLY A 204 22.92 -3.60 -1.88
N ASP A 205 22.40 -2.37 -1.75
CA ASP A 205 22.18 -1.72 -0.46
C ASP A 205 21.14 -2.48 0.38
N LEU A 206 21.25 -2.34 1.70
CA LEU A 206 20.39 -3.02 2.67
C LEU A 206 19.01 -2.35 2.78
N THR A 207 17.96 -3.16 2.94
CA THR A 207 16.59 -2.63 3.14
C THR A 207 16.49 -1.83 4.45
N ASP A 208 17.27 -2.21 5.47
CA ASP A 208 17.41 -1.51 6.76
C ASP A 208 17.78 -0.02 6.63
N GLU A 209 18.51 0.39 5.58
CA GLU A 209 18.86 1.81 5.35
C GLU A 209 17.61 2.66 5.04
N PHE A 210 16.56 2.04 4.51
CA PHE A 210 15.33 2.70 4.05
C PHE A 210 14.14 2.44 4.97
N MET A 211 14.01 1.21 5.47
CA MET A 211 12.86 0.72 6.23
C MET A 211 13.14 0.62 7.73
N GLY A 212 14.39 0.90 8.15
CA GLY A 212 14.84 0.92 9.52
C GLY A 212 15.23 -0.47 10.05
N ASN A 213 16.28 -0.50 10.87
CA ASN A 213 16.83 -1.74 11.42
C ASN A 213 15.89 -2.42 12.43
N ARG A 214 15.73 -3.73 12.27
CA ARG A 214 14.85 -4.59 13.08
C ARG A 214 15.61 -5.65 13.89
N GLU A 215 16.92 -5.46 14.09
CA GLU A 215 17.79 -6.41 14.80
C GLU A 215 17.18 -6.82 16.15
N GLY A 216 17.07 -8.14 16.37
CA GLY A 216 16.47 -8.72 17.57
C GLY A 216 14.93 -8.68 17.63
N ARG A 217 14.25 -8.14 16.62
CA ARG A 217 12.77 -8.14 16.47
C ARG A 217 12.31 -9.16 15.42
N LYS A 218 12.89 -10.36 15.43
CA LYS A 218 12.48 -11.43 14.51
C LYS A 218 11.06 -11.89 14.83
N LEU A 219 10.13 -11.67 13.91
CA LEU A 219 8.83 -12.33 13.94
C LEU A 219 8.95 -13.66 13.21
N ALA A 220 8.56 -14.75 13.88
CA ALA A 220 8.50 -16.04 13.24
C ALA A 220 7.32 -16.04 12.25
N LEU A 221 7.61 -15.96 10.95
CA LEU A 221 6.67 -16.44 9.94
C LEU A 221 6.52 -17.95 10.14
N LEU A 222 5.31 -18.40 10.41
CA LEU A 222 4.99 -19.83 10.41
C LEU A 222 4.01 -20.09 9.28
N GLY A 223 4.41 -21.00 8.40
CA GLY A 223 3.59 -21.68 7.38
C GLY A 223 3.64 -21.07 5.99
N ASP A 224 3.69 -21.94 4.98
CA ASP A 224 3.38 -21.59 3.59
C ASP A 224 1.95 -21.05 3.53
N ARG A 225 1.76 -19.86 2.95
CA ARG A 225 0.43 -19.32 2.68
C ARG A 225 -0.40 -20.36 1.94
N MET A 226 -1.62 -20.60 2.41
CA MET A 226 -2.66 -21.25 1.61
C MET A 226 -2.97 -20.35 0.40
N LEU A 227 -2.27 -20.58 -0.72
CA LEU A 227 -2.61 -20.05 -2.03
C LEU A 227 -4.09 -20.30 -2.32
N GLY A 228 -4.82 -19.29 -2.78
CA GLY A 228 -6.23 -19.41 -3.17
C GLY A 228 -7.19 -18.40 -2.52
N SER A 229 -6.68 -17.39 -1.80
CA SER A 229 -7.50 -16.27 -1.27
C SER A 229 -7.34 -14.97 -2.07
N GLU A 230 -6.49 -15.00 -3.10
CA GLU A 230 -6.13 -13.84 -3.90
C GLU A 230 -7.24 -13.48 -4.91
N LEU A 231 -7.48 -12.19 -5.09
CA LEU A 231 -8.43 -11.66 -6.07
C LEU A 231 -7.77 -10.52 -6.84
N ALA A 232 -7.96 -10.44 -8.15
CA ALA A 232 -7.56 -9.25 -8.89
C ALA A 232 -8.23 -8.01 -8.27
N ALA A 233 -7.50 -6.91 -8.11
CA ALA A 233 -8.00 -5.72 -7.41
C ALA A 233 -9.34 -5.22 -8.00
N GLU A 234 -9.50 -5.28 -9.33
CA GLU A 234 -10.75 -4.92 -10.03
C GLU A 234 -11.95 -5.83 -9.66
N ASP A 235 -11.69 -7.09 -9.31
CA ASP A 235 -12.73 -8.07 -8.95
C ASP A 235 -13.19 -7.96 -7.50
N VAL A 236 -12.41 -7.33 -6.62
CA VAL A 236 -12.72 -7.20 -5.18
C VAL A 236 -14.06 -6.48 -4.99
N LEU A 237 -14.25 -5.32 -5.64
CA LEU A 237 -15.48 -4.56 -5.54
C LEU A 237 -16.69 -5.36 -6.02
N ARG A 238 -16.55 -6.04 -7.16
CA ARG A 238 -17.63 -6.85 -7.74
C ARG A 238 -18.03 -8.01 -6.82
N LYS A 239 -17.06 -8.62 -6.14
CA LYS A 239 -17.25 -9.83 -5.34
C LYS A 239 -17.80 -9.55 -3.94
N PHE A 240 -17.26 -8.55 -3.25
CA PHE A 240 -17.72 -8.18 -1.90
C PHE A 240 -18.96 -7.29 -1.94
N PHE A 241 -19.14 -6.53 -3.02
CA PHE A 241 -20.22 -5.56 -3.16
C PHE A 241 -21.00 -5.78 -4.45
N PRO A 242 -21.61 -6.97 -4.64
CA PRO A 242 -22.50 -7.18 -5.78
C PRO A 242 -23.60 -6.13 -5.73
N ARG A 243 -23.94 -5.52 -6.87
CA ARG A 243 -25.07 -4.59 -6.99
C ARG A 243 -26.32 -5.23 -6.38
N GLN A 244 -26.64 -4.84 -5.14
CA GLN A 244 -27.91 -5.20 -4.56
C GLN A 244 -28.97 -4.26 -5.11
N SER A 245 -30.10 -4.81 -5.55
CA SER A 245 -31.28 -4.01 -5.84
C SER A 245 -31.66 -3.24 -4.58
N LYS A 246 -31.62 -1.90 -4.63
CA LYS A 246 -32.04 -1.02 -3.52
C LYS A 246 -33.30 -1.56 -2.84
N SER A 247 -33.24 -1.95 -1.57
CA SER A 247 -34.35 -1.82 -0.60
C SER A 247 -34.02 -2.43 0.77
N GLY A 248 -33.83 -1.58 1.79
CA GLY A 248 -33.88 -2.00 3.19
C GLY A 248 -33.02 -1.12 4.11
N THR A 249 -33.65 -0.35 5.00
CA THR A 249 -32.99 0.50 6.01
C THR A 249 -32.05 -0.28 6.96
N GLY A 250 -32.29 -1.58 7.16
CA GLY A 250 -31.44 -2.45 7.98
C GLY A 250 -30.11 -2.84 7.32
N VAL A 251 -30.07 -2.94 5.98
CA VAL A 251 -28.84 -3.27 5.24
C VAL A 251 -27.87 -2.10 5.26
N GLU A 252 -28.39 -0.88 5.11
CA GLU A 252 -27.58 0.35 5.16
C GLU A 252 -26.97 0.59 6.55
N ALA A 253 -27.73 0.32 7.63
CA ALA A 253 -27.24 0.46 8.99
C ALA A 253 -26.14 -0.55 9.33
N ALA A 254 -26.33 -1.83 8.97
CA ALA A 254 -25.33 -2.88 9.14
C ALA A 254 -24.05 -2.58 8.34
N GLU A 255 -24.20 -2.06 7.12
CA GLU A 255 -23.05 -1.68 6.29
C GLU A 255 -22.30 -0.48 6.86
N LYS A 256 -23.00 0.55 7.36
CA LYS A 256 -22.39 1.68 8.06
C LYS A 256 -21.62 1.24 9.31
N GLU A 257 -22.16 0.31 10.10
CA GLU A 257 -21.48 -0.26 11.26
C GLU A 257 -20.23 -1.04 10.85
N ARG A 258 -20.32 -1.89 9.82
CA ARG A 258 -19.18 -2.63 9.26
C ARG A 258 -18.05 -1.69 8.81
N LEU A 259 -18.38 -0.66 8.04
CA LEU A 259 -17.40 0.34 7.56
C LEU A 259 -16.79 1.16 8.70
N HIS A 260 -17.56 1.45 9.75
CA HIS A 260 -17.06 2.11 10.94
C HIS A 260 -16.03 1.24 11.69
N GLU A 261 -16.25 -0.08 11.78
CA GLU A 261 -15.30 -1.00 12.42
C GLU A 261 -14.05 -1.24 11.56
N VAL A 262 -14.17 -1.34 10.22
CA VAL A 262 -13.00 -1.40 9.31
C VAL A 262 -12.08 -0.19 9.52
N ARG A 263 -12.66 1.01 9.68
CA ARG A 263 -11.89 2.25 9.93
C ARG A 263 -11.13 2.25 11.26
N LYS A 264 -11.52 1.44 12.24
CA LYS A 264 -10.86 1.39 13.56
C LYS A 264 -9.60 0.55 13.57
N ILE A 265 -9.45 -0.37 12.62
CA ILE A 265 -8.41 -1.42 12.67
C ILE A 265 -7.50 -1.46 11.42
N SER A 266 -7.84 -0.71 10.37
CA SER A 266 -7.01 -0.58 9.16
C SER A 266 -6.23 0.73 9.18
N SER A 267 -4.90 0.64 9.07
CA SER A 267 -3.99 1.78 8.87
C SER A 267 -3.91 2.23 7.42
N ILE A 268 -4.39 1.40 6.49
CA ILE A 268 -4.56 1.76 5.08
C ILE A 268 -5.89 2.52 5.01
N PRO A 269 -5.90 3.80 4.59
CA PRO A 269 -7.14 4.50 4.27
C PRO A 269 -7.73 3.75 3.10
N SER A 270 -8.62 2.79 3.35
CA SER A 270 -9.20 2.00 2.28
C SER A 270 -10.02 2.97 1.43
N SER A 271 -9.45 3.39 0.31
CA SER A 271 -10.12 4.04 -0.81
C SER A 271 -11.36 3.22 -1.20
N MET A 272 -11.33 1.92 -0.94
CA MET A 272 -12.48 1.04 -0.96
C MET A 272 -13.66 1.53 -0.13
N VAL A 273 -13.54 2.16 1.05
CA VAL A 273 -14.72 2.66 1.79
C VAL A 273 -15.41 3.83 1.04
N PRO A 274 -14.73 4.92 0.64
CA PRO A 274 -15.33 5.96 -0.19
C PRO A 274 -15.82 5.46 -1.56
N ILE A 275 -15.05 4.59 -2.23
CA ILE A 275 -15.44 4.00 -3.53
C ILE A 275 -16.66 3.10 -3.36
N HIS A 276 -16.73 2.33 -2.28
CA HIS A 276 -17.87 1.49 -1.93
C HIS A 276 -19.12 2.32 -1.60
N ASN A 277 -18.98 3.39 -0.80
CA ASN A 277 -20.06 4.32 -0.51
C ASN A 277 -20.60 4.98 -1.80
N ALA A 278 -19.70 5.37 -2.71
CA ALA A 278 -20.07 5.90 -4.02
C ALA A 278 -20.75 4.84 -4.91
N TYR A 279 -20.25 3.60 -4.92
CA TYR A 279 -20.80 2.47 -5.67
C TYR A 279 -22.20 2.08 -5.20
N LEU A 280 -22.45 2.13 -3.89
CA LEU A 280 -23.75 1.85 -3.28
C LEU A 280 -24.70 3.06 -3.24
N GLY A 281 -24.21 4.28 -3.51
CA GLY A 281 -24.99 5.50 -3.38
C GLY A 281 -25.37 5.84 -1.94
N ILE A 282 -24.50 5.50 -0.97
CA ILE A 282 -24.67 5.83 0.44
C ILE A 282 -24.13 7.25 0.66
N GLU A 283 -25.02 8.19 1.01
CA GLU A 283 -24.60 9.53 1.43
C GLU A 283 -23.97 9.45 2.83
N GLU A 284 -22.71 9.85 2.95
CA GLU A 284 -22.09 10.10 4.25
C GLU A 284 -22.73 11.34 4.87
N GLY A 285 -23.67 11.12 5.79
CA GLY A 285 -24.09 12.16 6.71
C GLY A 285 -22.89 12.57 7.56
N LEU A 286 -22.45 13.82 7.40
CA LEU A 286 -21.47 14.44 8.30
C LEU A 286 -22.13 14.58 9.68
N SER A 287 -21.71 13.75 10.63
CA SER A 287 -21.84 14.00 12.07
C SER A 287 -20.46 13.88 12.71
#